data_AF-A0A944LEA6-F1
#
_entry.id   AF-A0A944LEA6-F1
#
_cell.length_a   1.000
_cell.length_b   1.000
_cell.length_c   1.000
_cell.angle_alpha   90.00
_cell.angle_beta   90.00
_cell.angle_gamma   90.00
#
_symmetry.space_group_name_H-M   'P 1'
#
loop_
_entity.id
_entity.type
_entity.pdbx_description
1 polymer ?
#
loop_
_entity_poly.entity_id
_entity_poly.type
_entity_poly.pdbx_seq_one_letter_code
_entity_poly.pdbx_strand_id
1 'polypeptide(L)'
;MINKMALVIVLVGTVLVVFATAYIMGALGATPNASETVSTDERAEVAKVTTAPDIFDRMGERWEYGLGEGWETSPVFLVVTQDTDKAAAALRAASPRLMRVNERGQEVDLDASPDEYTPGYVSEVDVTNKGLEIYVDTDGELPKAMADAMLRIVVEELSAARITAHVTAPSSASDTDVETYEPPVRST
;
A
#
# COMPACT_ATOMS: atom_id res chain seq x y z
N MET A 1 -5.79 28.96 65.69
CA MET A 1 -5.28 30.03 64.80
C MET A 1 -5.78 29.77 63.38
N ILE A 2 -5.89 30.80 62.55
CA ILE A 2 -6.63 30.80 61.27
C ILE A 2 -5.65 30.90 60.09
N ASN A 3 -5.90 30.14 59.02
CA ASN A 3 -5.94 30.63 57.63
C ASN A 3 -6.55 29.54 56.73
N LYS A 4 -7.68 29.79 56.05
CA LYS A 4 -7.85 30.58 54.80
C LYS A 4 -7.21 29.87 53.60
N MET A 5 -7.90 29.55 52.49
CA MET A 5 -9.22 30.01 52.03
C MET A 5 -10.05 28.88 51.38
N ALA A 6 -11.35 28.85 51.70
CA ALA A 6 -12.39 28.27 50.86
C ALA A 6 -13.54 29.30 50.80
N LEU A 7 -13.66 30.02 49.67
CA LEU A 7 -14.66 31.04 49.30
C LEU A 7 -14.25 31.49 47.87
N VAL A 8 -15.07 31.72 46.84
CA VAL A 8 -16.42 32.30 46.63
C VAL A 8 -16.95 31.67 45.31
N ILE A 9 -18.08 30.93 45.28
CA ILE A 9 -19.43 31.37 44.83
C ILE A 9 -19.42 31.87 43.36
N VAL A 10 -19.92 31.12 42.36
CA VAL A 10 -21.34 30.98 41.92
C VAL A 10 -21.95 32.30 41.41
N LEU A 11 -22.68 32.22 40.27
CA LEU A 11 -23.48 33.22 39.49
C LEU A 11 -22.95 33.25 38.04
N VAL A 12 -23.62 32.77 37.00
CA VAL A 12 -25.06 32.55 36.72
C VAL A 12 -25.90 33.83 36.78
N GLY A 13 -26.13 34.41 35.58
CA GLY A 13 -27.29 35.25 35.28
C GLY A 13 -27.12 36.77 35.49
N THR A 14 -27.84 37.55 34.66
CA THR A 14 -27.92 39.02 34.63
C THR A 14 -26.61 39.72 34.21
N VAL A 15 -26.58 40.70 33.30
CA VAL A 15 -27.55 41.77 33.00
C VAL A 15 -27.72 42.04 31.49
N LEU A 16 -28.91 42.51 31.11
CA LEU A 16 -29.31 42.93 29.76
C LEU A 16 -28.63 44.23 29.27
N VAL A 17 -28.43 44.30 27.94
CA VAL A 17 -28.74 45.45 27.04
C VAL A 17 -28.39 46.87 27.52
N VAL A 18 -27.23 47.36 27.09
CA VAL A 18 -26.86 48.78 26.85
C VAL A 18 -25.78 48.77 25.74
N PHE A 19 -25.77 49.54 24.65
CA PHE A 19 -26.69 50.54 24.07
C PHE A 19 -26.80 50.30 22.53
N ALA A 20 -27.01 51.34 21.69
CA ALA A 20 -26.97 51.25 20.22
C ALA A 20 -26.38 52.51 19.53
N THR A 21 -25.98 52.36 18.26
CA THR A 21 -25.81 53.39 17.21
C THR A 21 -24.79 54.54 17.36
N ALA A 22 -23.83 54.56 16.43
CA ALA A 22 -23.23 55.77 15.83
C ALA A 22 -23.14 55.57 14.30
N TYR A 23 -23.10 56.67 13.54
CA TYR A 23 -23.69 56.74 12.19
C TYR A 23 -22.70 56.57 11.00
N ILE A 24 -23.27 56.35 9.81
CA ILE A 24 -22.56 56.07 8.54
C ILE A 24 -22.14 57.37 7.82
N MET A 25 -20.89 57.41 7.34
CA MET A 25 -20.39 58.10 6.11
C MET A 25 -18.86 57.86 6.02
N GLY A 26 -18.21 57.52 4.91
CA GLY A 26 -18.68 57.17 3.57
C GLY A 26 -17.62 57.53 2.50
N ALA A 27 -16.93 56.54 1.92
CA ALA A 27 -16.09 56.73 0.72
C ALA A 27 -15.79 55.39 0.01
N LEU A 28 -15.71 55.45 -1.33
CA LEU A 28 -15.50 54.31 -2.24
C LEU A 28 -14.14 53.60 -2.02
N GLY A 29 -14.14 52.27 -2.11
CA GLY A 29 -12.91 51.48 -2.19
C GLY A 29 -13.18 49.98 -2.39
N ALA A 30 -13.09 49.53 -3.64
CA ALA A 30 -12.98 48.13 -4.11
C ALA A 30 -13.76 47.03 -3.37
N THR A 31 -14.76 46.44 -4.05
CA THR A 31 -15.21 45.07 -3.78
C THR A 31 -14.21 44.08 -4.37
N PRO A 32 -13.42 43.32 -3.59
CA PRO A 32 -12.89 42.06 -4.09
C PRO A 32 -14.05 41.06 -4.19
N ASN A 33 -14.13 40.35 -5.33
CA ASN A 33 -14.99 39.17 -5.43
C ASN A 33 -14.57 38.18 -4.35
N ALA A 34 -15.41 37.98 -3.34
CA ALA A 34 -15.39 36.77 -2.55
C ALA A 34 -15.94 35.63 -3.42
N SER A 35 -15.10 35.12 -4.33
CA SER A 35 -15.32 33.77 -4.84
C SER A 35 -15.29 32.85 -3.63
N GLU A 36 -16.41 32.19 -3.34
CA GLU A 36 -16.41 31.04 -2.45
C GLU A 36 -15.53 29.98 -3.12
N THR A 37 -14.26 29.94 -2.71
CA THR A 37 -13.44 28.75 -2.87
C THR A 37 -14.15 27.66 -2.08
N VAL A 38 -14.94 26.85 -2.80
CA VAL A 38 -15.35 25.53 -2.31
C VAL A 38 -14.05 24.83 -1.98
N SER A 39 -13.74 24.83 -0.68
CA SER A 39 -12.70 23.99 -0.11
C SER A 39 -13.19 22.58 -0.25
N THR A 40 -12.96 21.99 -1.43
CA THR A 40 -12.90 20.55 -1.56
C THR A 40 -11.77 20.12 -0.63
N ASP A 41 -12.15 19.79 0.61
CA ASP A 41 -11.36 18.94 1.49
C ASP A 41 -11.38 17.56 0.82
N GLU A 42 -10.64 17.48 -0.28
CA GLU A 42 -10.30 16.29 -1.03
C GLU A 42 -9.36 15.52 -0.12
N ARG A 43 -9.99 14.89 0.87
CA ARG A 43 -9.41 14.19 1.98
C ARG A 43 -8.62 13.03 1.41
N ALA A 44 -7.38 13.32 1.02
CA ALA A 44 -6.56 12.51 0.13
C ALA A 44 -6.72 11.05 0.48
N GLU A 45 -7.25 10.27 -0.45
CA GLU A 45 -7.50 8.85 -0.21
C GLU A 45 -6.17 8.21 0.18
N VAL A 46 -6.09 7.77 1.43
CA VAL A 46 -4.83 7.32 2.00
C VAL A 46 -4.40 6.08 1.25
N ALA A 47 -3.34 6.22 0.46
CA ALA A 47 -2.77 5.14 -0.36
C ALA A 47 -2.70 3.84 0.45
N LYS A 48 -3.43 2.82 -0.02
CA LYS A 48 -3.67 1.60 0.74
C LYS A 48 -3.38 0.37 -0.09
N VAL A 49 -2.39 -0.40 0.35
CA VAL A 49 -2.16 -1.76 -0.14
C VAL A 49 -3.00 -2.74 0.67
N THR A 50 -3.61 -3.71 -0.01
CA THR A 50 -4.36 -4.82 0.60
C THR A 50 -3.97 -6.13 -0.07
N THR A 51 -4.21 -7.25 0.63
CA THR A 51 -3.92 -8.60 0.12
C THR A 51 -5.18 -9.46 0.17
N ALA A 52 -5.31 -10.40 -0.77
CA ALA A 52 -6.27 -11.49 -0.66
C ALA A 52 -5.82 -12.45 0.45
N PRO A 53 -6.69 -12.82 1.42
CA PRO A 53 -6.28 -13.64 2.57
C PRO A 53 -5.99 -15.11 2.20
N ASP A 54 -6.49 -15.53 1.04
CA ASP A 54 -6.44 -16.87 0.45
C ASP A 54 -5.50 -16.93 -0.77
N ILE A 55 -4.61 -15.96 -0.94
CA ILE A 55 -3.76 -15.80 -2.13
C ILE A 55 -3.03 -17.08 -2.54
N PHE A 56 -2.35 -17.75 -1.62
CA PHE A 56 -1.58 -18.97 -1.92
C PHE A 56 -2.47 -20.22 -2.01
N ASP A 57 -3.57 -20.28 -1.24
CA ASP A 57 -4.57 -21.36 -1.29
C ASP A 57 -5.30 -21.43 -2.65
N ARG A 58 -5.15 -20.39 -3.49
CA ARG A 58 -5.68 -20.33 -4.87
C ARG A 58 -4.67 -20.72 -5.95
N MET A 59 -3.41 -20.99 -5.60
CA MET A 59 -2.32 -21.28 -6.56
C MET A 59 -1.90 -22.76 -6.58
N GLY A 60 -1.92 -23.44 -5.44
CA GLY A 60 -1.46 -24.83 -5.33
C GLY A 60 -2.09 -25.61 -4.18
N GLU A 61 -1.88 -26.92 -4.16
CA GLU A 61 -2.36 -27.79 -3.08
C GLU A 61 -1.53 -27.57 -1.80
N ARG A 62 -2.19 -27.55 -0.64
CA ARG A 62 -1.51 -27.41 0.66
C ARG A 62 -0.83 -28.71 1.08
N TRP A 63 0.38 -28.59 1.64
CA TRP A 63 1.10 -29.69 2.28
C TRP A 63 1.50 -29.36 3.73
N GLU A 64 1.65 -30.40 4.55
CA GLU A 64 2.06 -30.34 5.96
C GLU A 64 3.03 -31.49 6.28
N TYR A 65 4.30 -31.37 5.86
CA TYR A 65 5.33 -32.40 6.04
C TYR A 65 6.73 -31.78 6.20
N GLY A 66 7.64 -32.53 6.85
CA GLY A 66 9.10 -32.31 6.81
C GLY A 66 9.58 -30.97 7.35
N LEU A 67 9.52 -29.94 6.50
CA LEU A 67 10.01 -28.58 6.73
C LEU A 67 8.95 -27.65 7.34
N GLY A 68 7.66 -28.02 7.33
CA GLY A 68 6.58 -27.25 7.93
C GLY A 68 5.23 -27.42 7.22
N GLU A 69 4.55 -26.30 6.98
CA GLU A 69 3.40 -26.18 6.07
C GLU A 69 3.77 -25.31 4.86
N GLY A 70 3.08 -25.52 3.73
CA GLY A 70 3.29 -24.77 2.49
C GLY A 70 2.35 -25.18 1.37
N TRP A 71 2.70 -24.84 0.13
CA TRP A 71 1.92 -25.14 -1.07
C TRP A 71 2.78 -25.78 -2.18
N GLU A 72 2.19 -26.67 -2.97
CA GLU A 72 2.75 -27.21 -4.21
C GLU A 72 2.53 -26.19 -5.35
N THR A 73 3.32 -25.12 -5.38
CA THR A 73 3.28 -24.07 -6.41
C THR A 73 4.57 -23.25 -6.44
N SER A 74 4.80 -22.55 -7.55
CA SER A 74 5.65 -21.35 -7.64
C SER A 74 4.73 -20.11 -7.70
N PRO A 75 4.88 -19.07 -6.85
CA PRO A 75 3.86 -18.03 -6.71
C PRO A 75 3.84 -16.99 -7.83
N VAL A 76 2.63 -16.52 -8.17
CA VAL A 76 2.40 -15.34 -9.05
C VAL A 76 1.66 -14.26 -8.26
N PHE A 77 2.25 -13.08 -8.10
CA PHE A 77 1.59 -11.95 -7.46
C PHE A 77 0.91 -11.07 -8.51
N LEU A 78 -0.43 -11.13 -8.59
CA LEU A 78 -1.25 -10.21 -9.39
C LEU A 78 -1.57 -8.95 -8.56
N VAL A 79 -1.15 -7.79 -9.05
CA VAL A 79 -1.38 -6.47 -8.46
C VAL A 79 -2.42 -5.72 -9.27
N VAL A 80 -3.60 -5.52 -8.67
CA VAL A 80 -4.69 -4.72 -9.24
C VAL A 80 -4.57 -3.28 -8.72
N THR A 81 -4.35 -2.32 -9.64
CA THR A 81 -4.25 -0.88 -9.34
C THR A 81 -4.60 -0.04 -10.57
N GLN A 82 -4.72 1.28 -10.38
CA GLN A 82 -4.75 2.28 -11.47
C GLN A 82 -3.38 2.93 -11.71
N ASP A 83 -2.43 2.79 -10.77
CA ASP A 83 -1.09 3.39 -10.83
C ASP A 83 -0.06 2.45 -11.50
N THR A 84 -0.34 1.99 -12.74
CA THR A 84 0.44 0.94 -13.43
C THR A 84 1.95 1.17 -13.41
N ASP A 85 2.43 2.34 -13.87
CA ASP A 85 3.86 2.65 -13.94
C ASP A 85 4.56 2.57 -12.58
N LYS A 86 3.88 2.99 -11.50
CA LYS A 86 4.42 2.97 -10.14
C LYS A 86 4.41 1.56 -9.57
N ALA A 87 3.36 0.78 -9.82
CA ALA A 87 3.31 -0.62 -9.42
C ALA A 87 4.38 -1.44 -10.15
N ALA A 88 4.58 -1.22 -11.45
CA ALA A 88 5.64 -1.89 -12.19
C ALA A 88 7.04 -1.52 -11.68
N ALA A 89 7.27 -0.26 -11.33
CA ALA A 89 8.52 0.17 -10.70
C ALA A 89 8.72 -0.46 -9.31
N ALA A 90 7.67 -0.59 -8.51
CA ALA A 90 7.70 -1.25 -7.20
C ALA A 90 7.95 -2.77 -7.32
N LEU A 91 7.29 -3.45 -8.26
CA LEU A 91 7.51 -4.88 -8.50
C LEU A 91 8.94 -5.15 -9.00
N ARG A 92 9.49 -4.30 -9.88
CA ARG A 92 10.92 -4.35 -10.27
C ARG A 92 11.88 -4.11 -9.11
N ALA A 93 11.51 -3.31 -8.11
CA ALA A 93 12.28 -3.12 -6.87
C ALA A 93 12.19 -4.35 -5.94
N ALA A 94 11.05 -5.05 -5.95
CA ALA A 94 10.83 -6.29 -5.21
C ALA A 94 11.64 -7.47 -5.80
N SER A 95 11.75 -7.59 -7.13
CA SER A 95 12.42 -8.72 -7.81
C SER A 95 13.76 -9.17 -7.18
N PRO A 96 14.76 -8.29 -6.97
CA PRO A 96 16.03 -8.69 -6.37
C PRO A 96 15.94 -9.07 -4.88
N ARG A 97 14.89 -8.65 -4.15
CA ARG A 97 14.63 -9.07 -2.77
C ARG A 97 13.96 -10.45 -2.75
N LEU A 98 13.00 -10.69 -3.63
CA LEU A 98 12.31 -11.98 -3.79
C LEU A 98 13.30 -13.12 -4.10
N MET A 99 14.25 -12.90 -5.02
CA MET A 99 15.36 -13.82 -5.33
C MET A 99 16.25 -14.19 -4.14
N ARG A 100 16.16 -13.48 -3.02
CA ARG A 100 17.00 -13.69 -1.82
C ARG A 100 16.22 -14.25 -0.64
N VAL A 101 14.93 -14.56 -0.78
CA VAL A 101 14.15 -15.16 0.31
C VAL A 101 14.45 -16.65 0.38
N ASN A 102 14.93 -17.14 1.52
CA ASN A 102 15.17 -18.57 1.73
C ASN A 102 13.90 -19.34 2.13
N GLU A 103 13.99 -20.68 2.20
CA GLU A 103 12.92 -21.59 2.70
C GLU A 103 12.33 -21.18 4.07
N ARG A 104 13.07 -20.40 4.86
CA ARG A 104 12.74 -19.96 6.23
C ARG A 104 12.17 -18.54 6.29
N GLY A 105 11.92 -17.90 5.15
CA GLY A 105 11.37 -16.55 5.07
C GLY A 105 12.36 -15.43 5.41
N GLN A 106 13.66 -15.70 5.28
CA GLN A 106 14.74 -14.75 5.56
C GLN A 106 15.31 -14.22 4.24
N GLU A 107 15.51 -12.90 4.12
CA GLU A 107 16.35 -12.34 3.04
C GLU A 107 17.82 -12.64 3.38
N VAL A 108 18.51 -13.37 2.51
CA VAL A 108 19.90 -13.80 2.70
C VAL A 108 20.86 -13.16 1.70
N ASP A 109 22.14 -13.09 2.06
CA ASP A 109 23.20 -12.79 1.11
C ASP A 109 23.62 -14.08 0.41
N LEU A 110 23.43 -14.14 -0.92
CA LEU A 110 23.67 -15.32 -1.76
C LEU A 110 25.16 -15.68 -1.82
N ASP A 111 26.06 -14.70 -1.73
CA ASP A 111 27.51 -14.95 -1.72
C ASP A 111 27.96 -15.52 -0.36
N ALA A 112 27.23 -15.21 0.71
CA ALA A 112 27.51 -15.69 2.07
C ALA A 112 26.81 -17.00 2.43
N SER A 113 25.75 -17.38 1.70
CA SER A 113 24.82 -18.47 2.05
C SER A 113 24.57 -19.43 0.86
N PRO A 114 25.62 -19.94 0.17
CA PRO A 114 25.47 -20.65 -1.11
C PRO A 114 24.78 -22.01 -1.02
N ASP A 115 24.65 -22.58 0.18
CA ASP A 115 23.98 -23.85 0.45
C ASP A 115 22.49 -23.68 0.84
N GLU A 116 22.00 -22.44 1.00
CA GLU A 116 20.60 -22.18 1.34
C GLU A 116 19.72 -22.08 0.08
N TYR A 117 18.57 -22.75 0.11
CA TYR A 117 17.62 -22.70 -0.99
C TYR A 117 16.93 -21.32 -1.08
N THR A 118 17.01 -20.70 -2.25
CA THR A 118 16.31 -19.46 -2.66
C THR A 118 15.75 -19.64 -4.07
N PRO A 119 14.78 -18.82 -4.53
CA PRO A 119 14.23 -18.90 -5.88
C PRO A 119 15.28 -18.95 -6.99
N GLY A 120 15.03 -19.77 -8.02
CA GLY A 120 15.90 -19.87 -9.19
C GLY A 120 15.71 -18.73 -10.19
N TYR A 121 14.52 -18.11 -10.21
CA TYR A 121 14.13 -17.08 -11.17
C TYR A 121 13.02 -16.18 -10.63
N VAL A 122 12.98 -14.93 -11.09
CA VAL A 122 11.86 -14.01 -10.97
C VAL A 122 11.61 -13.41 -12.34
N SER A 123 10.35 -13.36 -12.78
CA SER A 123 10.00 -12.83 -14.09
C SER A 123 10.22 -11.32 -14.20
N GLU A 124 10.20 -10.83 -15.44
CA GLU A 124 9.86 -9.43 -15.65
C GLU A 124 8.41 -9.16 -15.20
N VAL A 125 8.04 -7.88 -15.09
CA VAL A 125 6.67 -7.51 -14.75
C VAL A 125 5.84 -7.56 -16.01
N ASP A 126 4.85 -8.45 -16.04
CA ASP A 126 3.89 -8.54 -17.14
C ASP A 126 2.64 -7.69 -16.83
N VAL A 127 2.04 -7.13 -17.87
CA VAL A 127 0.77 -6.42 -17.83
C VAL A 127 -0.30 -7.31 -18.44
N THR A 128 -1.40 -7.48 -17.71
CA THR A 128 -2.59 -8.21 -18.15
C THR A 128 -3.81 -7.29 -18.11
N ASN A 129 -4.92 -7.76 -18.68
CA ASN A 129 -6.21 -7.08 -18.58
C ASN A 129 -6.75 -6.95 -17.13
N LYS A 130 -6.15 -7.62 -16.13
CA LYS A 130 -6.54 -7.61 -14.71
C LYS A 130 -5.60 -6.78 -13.82
N GLY A 131 -4.36 -6.55 -14.24
CA GLY A 131 -3.36 -5.86 -13.43
C GLY A 131 -1.93 -6.15 -13.90
N LEU A 132 -1.00 -6.11 -12.96
CA LEU A 132 0.41 -6.43 -13.20
C LEU A 132 0.77 -7.73 -12.51
N GLU A 133 1.51 -8.60 -13.17
CA GLU A 133 1.91 -9.91 -12.64
C GLU A 133 3.42 -10.02 -12.51
N ILE A 134 3.87 -10.73 -11.48
CA ILE A 134 5.25 -11.17 -11.34
C ILE A 134 5.27 -12.61 -10.81
N TYR A 135 5.97 -13.49 -11.53
CA TYR A 135 6.20 -14.88 -11.18
C TYR A 135 7.53 -15.03 -10.42
N VAL A 136 7.55 -15.90 -9.42
CA VAL A 136 8.76 -16.29 -8.69
C VAL A 136 8.89 -17.80 -8.77
N ASP A 137 10.01 -18.29 -9.30
CA ASP A 137 10.24 -19.73 -9.46
C ASP A 137 10.84 -20.34 -8.19
N THR A 138 10.02 -21.10 -7.47
CA THR A 138 10.40 -21.84 -6.26
C THR A 138 10.41 -23.34 -6.51
N ASP A 139 10.75 -23.77 -7.73
CA ASP A 139 10.81 -25.17 -8.18
C ASP A 139 9.50 -25.97 -7.94
N GLY A 140 8.37 -25.27 -7.78
CA GLY A 140 7.07 -25.87 -7.47
C GLY A 140 6.81 -26.14 -5.97
N GLU A 141 7.72 -25.78 -5.06
CA GLU A 141 7.50 -25.84 -3.62
C GLU A 141 7.55 -24.45 -2.98
N LEU A 142 6.49 -24.06 -2.27
CA LEU A 142 6.41 -22.77 -1.57
C LEU A 142 6.20 -22.98 -0.07
N PRO A 143 7.27 -23.10 0.73
CA PRO A 143 7.19 -23.12 2.19
C PRO A 143 6.51 -21.87 2.74
N LYS A 144 5.67 -22.00 3.77
CA LYS A 144 4.88 -20.87 4.27
C LYS A 144 5.72 -19.67 4.71
N ALA A 145 6.87 -19.90 5.34
CA ALA A 145 7.74 -18.82 5.78
C ALA A 145 8.29 -18.00 4.59
N MET A 146 8.68 -18.68 3.51
CA MET A 146 9.04 -18.06 2.23
C MET A 146 7.87 -17.26 1.65
N ALA A 147 6.68 -17.86 1.59
CA ALA A 147 5.45 -17.24 1.06
C ALA A 147 5.10 -15.92 1.80
N ASP A 148 5.05 -15.97 3.14
CA ASP A 148 4.74 -14.82 3.99
C ASP A 148 5.78 -13.69 3.83
N ALA A 149 7.06 -14.05 3.70
CA ALA A 149 8.14 -13.08 3.49
C ALA A 149 8.11 -12.43 2.10
N MET A 150 7.84 -13.21 1.04
CA MET A 150 7.68 -12.68 -0.32
C MET A 150 6.48 -11.74 -0.43
N LEU A 151 5.32 -12.12 0.13
CA LEU A 151 4.14 -11.26 0.15
C LEU A 151 4.41 -9.96 0.91
N ARG A 152 5.13 -10.03 2.04
CA ARG A 152 5.57 -8.83 2.78
C ARG A 152 6.42 -7.92 1.91
N ILE A 153 7.42 -8.44 1.18
CA ILE A 153 8.28 -7.65 0.29
C ILE A 153 7.44 -6.92 -0.78
N VAL A 154 6.52 -7.64 -1.45
CA VAL A 154 5.63 -7.03 -2.46
C VAL A 154 4.78 -5.91 -1.84
N VAL A 155 4.19 -6.14 -0.67
CA VAL A 155 3.40 -5.13 0.05
C VAL A 155 4.26 -3.93 0.50
N GLU A 156 5.49 -4.14 0.94
CA GLU A 156 6.43 -3.08 1.34
C GLU A 156 6.76 -2.15 0.16
N GLU A 157 7.16 -2.70 -0.99
CA GLU A 157 7.53 -1.88 -2.16
C GLU A 157 6.33 -1.12 -2.75
N LEU A 158 5.15 -1.77 -2.85
CA LEU A 158 3.92 -1.11 -3.27
C LEU A 158 3.50 0.01 -2.29
N SER A 159 3.69 -0.19 -0.99
CA SER A 159 3.42 0.83 0.03
C SER A 159 4.42 1.99 -0.05
N ALA A 160 5.70 1.69 -0.32
CA ALA A 160 6.75 2.70 -0.51
C ALA A 160 6.48 3.57 -1.75
N ALA A 161 5.90 3.00 -2.81
CA ALA A 161 5.43 3.72 -3.99
C ALA A 161 4.21 4.63 -3.74
N ARG A 162 3.57 4.53 -2.56
CA ARG A 162 2.39 5.32 -2.13
C ARG A 162 1.21 5.22 -3.10
N ILE A 163 0.87 4.00 -3.49
CA ILE A 163 -0.28 3.70 -4.35
C ILE A 163 -1.39 2.96 -3.60
N THR A 164 -2.61 3.01 -4.14
CA THR A 164 -3.69 2.11 -3.73
C THR A 164 -3.67 0.87 -4.62
N ALA A 165 -3.56 -0.31 -4.00
CA ALA A 165 -3.39 -1.57 -4.72
C ALA A 165 -4.00 -2.77 -3.96
N HIS A 166 -4.39 -3.79 -4.71
CA HIS A 166 -4.80 -5.08 -4.19
C HIS A 166 -3.94 -6.21 -4.76
N VAL A 167 -3.27 -6.97 -3.89
CA VAL A 167 -2.43 -8.12 -4.26
C VAL A 167 -3.24 -9.40 -4.10
N THR A 168 -3.35 -10.19 -5.16
CA THR A 168 -4.16 -11.42 -5.25
C THR A 168 -3.42 -12.47 -6.09
N ALA A 169 -3.93 -13.69 -6.12
CA ALA A 169 -3.57 -14.66 -7.16
C ALA A 169 -4.21 -14.26 -8.50
N PRO A 170 -3.58 -14.59 -9.64
CA PRO A 170 -4.26 -14.61 -10.93
C PRO A 170 -5.44 -15.58 -10.90
N SER A 171 -6.37 -15.43 -11.84
CA SER A 171 -7.46 -16.40 -12.02
C SER A 171 -6.96 -17.60 -12.84
N SER A 172 -7.45 -18.80 -12.57
CA SER A 172 -7.19 -19.99 -13.41
C SER A 172 -7.76 -19.89 -14.85
N ALA A 173 -8.54 -18.86 -15.15
CA ALA A 173 -8.92 -18.52 -16.53
C ALA A 173 -7.71 -17.89 -17.24
N SER A 174 -7.19 -18.60 -18.25
CA SER A 174 -6.06 -18.18 -19.07
C SER A 174 -6.27 -16.79 -19.69
N ASP A 175 -5.44 -15.82 -19.30
CA ASP A 175 -5.34 -14.56 -20.01
C ASP A 175 -4.50 -14.75 -21.27
N THR A 176 -5.07 -14.36 -22.41
CA THR A 176 -4.40 -14.44 -23.73
C THR A 176 -3.67 -13.16 -24.10
N ASP A 177 -3.93 -12.09 -23.35
CA ASP A 177 -3.46 -10.73 -23.61
C ASP A 177 -2.47 -10.37 -22.49
N VAL A 178 -1.26 -10.91 -22.60
CA VAL A 178 -0.14 -10.72 -21.66
C VAL A 178 0.99 -10.02 -22.42
N GLU A 179 1.39 -8.83 -21.94
CA GLU A 179 2.47 -8.03 -22.52
C GLU A 179 3.48 -7.65 -21.43
N THR A 180 4.77 -7.94 -21.63
CA THR A 180 5.82 -7.54 -20.69
C THR A 180 5.94 -6.00 -20.64
N TYR A 181 5.96 -5.42 -19.44
CA TYR A 181 5.88 -3.98 -19.24
C TYR A 181 7.12 -3.23 -19.75
N GLU A 182 6.98 -2.46 -20.83
CA GLU A 182 8.00 -1.50 -21.26
C GLU A 182 7.83 -0.15 -20.52
N PRO A 183 8.88 0.40 -19.87
CA PRO A 183 8.78 1.71 -19.22
C PRO A 183 8.67 2.84 -20.25
N PRO A 184 7.88 3.90 -19.98
CA PRO A 184 7.69 4.99 -20.93
C PRO A 184 9.02 5.70 -21.27
N VAL A 185 9.32 5.77 -22.57
CA VAL A 185 10.54 6.43 -23.08
C VAL A 185 10.47 7.92 -22.78
N ARG A 186 11.34 8.39 -21.87
CA ARG A 186 11.46 9.82 -21.56
C ARG A 186 11.97 10.57 -22.79
N SER A 187 11.09 11.34 -23.44
CA SER A 187 11.49 12.36 -24.41
C SER A 187 12.25 13.46 -23.67
N THR A 188 13.53 13.61 -23.99
CA THR A 188 14.45 14.63 -23.47
C THR A 188 14.34 15.95 -24.21
#